data_AF-A0AA39LR97-F1
#
_entry.id   AF-A0AA39LR97-F1
#
_cell.length_a   1.000
_cell.length_b   1.000
_cell.length_c   1.000
_cell.angle_alpha   90.00
_cell.angle_beta   90.00
_cell.angle_gamma   90.00
#
_symmetry.space_group_name_H-M   'P 1'
#
loop_
_entity.id
_entity.type
_entity.pdbx_description
1 polymer ?
#
loop_
_entity_poly.entity_id
_entity_poly.type
_entity_poly.pdbx_seq_one_letter_code
_entity_poly.pdbx_strand_id
1 'polypeptide(L)'
;MASRLAAEPLKKVAPLKRIPLKRIAAPPYGSNLNPVPIVRVVVVEKPTAPSKEKCPECNASYSSVSCLNRHYRAKHLHGGAAKLICPFNECRLCFTYSGDFQKHLRQEHEVSHIETKRGGEWSEKAKKLYGLVCPTCKGQYRDVASFQKHRCAPFVVPFFCADSDATQQVSEANFWSVYFTHLWQAIRHKFVEVKHFFEREIPRLVRKVQEEVPKFVATIEAEVPKIVETIETEVPRFVESLHLDQKTEALANATGEVKRFFGDLWDFKVTNAVESLKEVFIVILVVASLALVSYLYLECFLFRKLLQLLIAIPRLLYEILRAGLKKVWQLRKKKPNYVHVYKDGKVYVNIV
;
A
#
# COMPACT_ATOMS: atom_id res chain seq x y z
N MET A 1 63.55 -10.33 -27.32
CA MET A 1 63.20 -9.31 -26.31
C MET A 1 62.57 -10.03 -25.13
N ALA A 2 63.37 -10.34 -24.10
CA ALA A 2 62.94 -11.06 -22.90
C ALA A 2 62.81 -10.06 -21.74
N SER A 3 61.58 -9.78 -21.32
CA SER A 3 61.29 -8.81 -20.26
C SER A 3 61.36 -9.47 -18.88
N ARG A 4 62.33 -9.04 -18.09
CA ARG A 4 62.51 -9.39 -16.67
C ARG A 4 61.44 -8.67 -15.83
N LEU A 5 60.66 -9.43 -15.07
CA LEU A 5 59.83 -8.91 -13.97
C LEU A 5 60.66 -8.91 -12.68
N ALA A 6 60.90 -7.71 -12.13
CA ALA A 6 61.54 -7.52 -10.85
C ALA A 6 60.50 -7.61 -9.72
N ALA A 7 60.78 -8.41 -8.70
CA ALA A 7 59.95 -8.53 -7.50
C ALA A 7 60.35 -7.45 -6.47
N GLU A 8 59.36 -6.74 -5.92
CA GLU A 8 59.55 -5.79 -4.81
C GLU A 8 59.68 -6.50 -3.45
N PRO A 9 60.47 -5.95 -2.50
CA PRO A 9 60.71 -6.57 -1.22
C PRO A 9 59.61 -6.23 -0.18
N LEU A 10 59.16 -7.26 0.54
CA LEU A 10 58.21 -7.16 1.65
C LEU A 10 58.78 -6.34 2.82
N LYS A 11 58.06 -5.28 3.20
CA LYS A 11 58.34 -4.45 4.38
C LYS A 11 58.06 -5.23 5.68
N LYS A 12 59.07 -5.28 6.56
CA LYS A 12 59.00 -5.87 7.90
C LYS A 12 58.03 -5.09 8.79
N VAL A 13 57.02 -5.77 9.32
CA VAL A 13 56.04 -5.22 10.28
C VAL A 13 56.61 -5.33 11.70
N ALA A 14 56.55 -4.23 12.45
CA ALA A 14 57.06 -4.12 13.81
C ALA A 14 56.22 -4.92 14.84
N PRO A 15 56.82 -5.47 15.91
CA PRO A 15 56.12 -6.25 16.92
C PRO A 15 55.28 -5.38 17.86
N LEU A 16 54.02 -5.78 18.07
CA LEU A 16 53.07 -5.14 18.98
C LEU A 16 53.48 -5.36 20.46
N LYS A 17 53.60 -4.26 21.20
CA LYS A 17 53.84 -4.25 22.66
C LYS A 17 52.63 -4.81 23.42
N ARG A 18 52.87 -5.75 24.33
CA ARG A 18 51.85 -6.28 25.25
C ARG A 18 51.50 -5.24 26.31
N ILE A 19 50.20 -5.00 26.48
CA ILE A 19 49.62 -4.19 27.55
C ILE A 19 49.34 -5.11 28.74
N PRO A 20 49.77 -4.79 29.98
CA PRO A 20 49.50 -5.62 31.15
C PRO A 20 48.04 -5.47 31.59
N LEU A 21 47.33 -6.59 31.70
CA LEU A 21 45.98 -6.65 32.25
C LEU A 21 46.04 -6.41 33.77
N LYS A 22 45.41 -5.33 34.23
CA LYS A 22 45.20 -5.06 35.65
C LYS A 22 44.24 -6.09 36.23
N ARG A 23 44.69 -6.74 37.29
CA ARG A 23 43.97 -7.73 38.10
C ARG A 23 42.87 -7.00 38.89
N ILE A 24 41.61 -7.20 38.51
CA ILE A 24 40.44 -6.69 39.26
C ILE A 24 40.08 -7.76 40.30
N ALA A 25 40.07 -7.37 41.57
CA ALA A 25 39.67 -8.21 42.69
C ALA A 25 38.15 -8.46 42.66
N ALA A 26 37.74 -9.71 42.86
CA ALA A 26 36.34 -10.10 42.95
C ALA A 26 35.78 -9.78 44.35
N PRO A 27 34.54 -9.28 44.47
CA PRO A 27 33.87 -9.09 45.76
C PRO A 27 33.36 -10.42 46.34
N PRO A 28 33.24 -10.55 47.67
CA PRO A 28 32.80 -11.78 48.32
C PRO A 28 31.27 -11.78 48.43
N TYR A 29 30.59 -12.80 47.91
CA TYR A 29 29.21 -13.08 48.33
C TYR A 29 28.85 -14.57 48.25
N GLY A 30 28.49 -15.10 49.42
CA GLY A 30 27.18 -15.72 49.66
C GLY A 30 26.85 -17.00 48.91
N SER A 31 27.05 -18.12 49.60
CA SER A 31 26.58 -19.47 49.27
C SER A 31 25.07 -19.57 49.04
N ASN A 32 24.67 -19.98 47.83
CA ASN A 32 23.51 -20.85 47.64
C ASN A 32 23.66 -21.64 46.33
N LEU A 33 23.87 -22.94 46.47
CA LEU A 33 24.18 -23.89 45.39
C LEU A 33 22.87 -24.36 44.72
N ASN A 34 22.69 -23.99 43.45
CA ASN A 34 21.91 -24.75 42.49
C ASN A 34 22.83 -25.08 41.30
N PRO A 35 22.85 -26.33 40.79
CA PRO A 35 23.76 -26.71 39.71
C PRO A 35 23.37 -26.00 38.40
N VAL A 36 24.26 -25.12 37.92
CA VAL A 36 24.14 -24.41 36.64
C VAL A 36 24.54 -25.38 35.51
N PRO A 37 23.76 -25.48 34.42
CA PRO A 37 24.09 -26.32 33.29
C PRO A 37 25.35 -25.84 32.56
N ILE A 38 26.19 -26.79 32.17
CA ILE A 38 27.46 -26.59 31.45
C ILE A 38 27.17 -25.91 30.11
N VAL A 39 27.44 -24.61 30.02
CA VAL A 39 27.43 -23.86 28.76
C VAL A 39 28.76 -24.14 28.05
N ARG A 40 28.70 -24.89 26.94
CA ARG A 40 29.84 -25.03 26.01
C ARG A 40 30.18 -23.66 25.44
N VAL A 41 31.34 -23.13 25.82
CA VAL A 41 31.94 -21.95 25.18
C VAL A 41 32.43 -22.37 23.80
N VAL A 42 31.64 -22.06 22.77
CA VAL A 42 32.10 -22.14 21.38
C VAL A 42 33.09 -21.00 21.17
N VAL A 43 34.35 -21.34 20.92
CA VAL A 43 35.36 -20.38 20.48
C VAL A 43 34.97 -19.93 19.09
N VAL A 44 34.43 -18.70 18.98
CA VAL A 44 34.11 -18.09 17.69
C VAL A 44 35.44 -17.67 17.05
N GLU A 45 35.83 -18.40 16.00
CA GLU A 45 36.97 -18.04 15.17
C GLU A 45 36.74 -16.64 14.57
N LYS A 46 37.79 -15.81 14.61
CA LYS A 46 37.80 -14.43 14.15
C LYS A 46 37.49 -14.40 12.64
N PRO A 47 36.38 -13.78 12.17
CA PRO A 47 35.99 -13.82 10.77
C PRO A 47 37.09 -13.27 9.86
N THR A 48 37.58 -14.11 8.97
CA THR A 48 38.46 -13.77 7.86
C THR A 48 37.63 -13.05 6.79
N ALA A 49 38.00 -11.79 6.55
CA ALA A 49 37.41 -10.83 5.60
C ALA A 49 35.96 -10.36 5.88
N PRO A 50 35.72 -9.03 5.95
CA PRO A 50 34.37 -8.50 6.10
C PRO A 50 33.56 -8.80 4.84
N SER A 51 32.51 -9.61 4.98
CA SER A 51 31.52 -9.84 3.92
C SER A 51 30.90 -8.50 3.52
N LYS A 52 30.86 -8.21 2.21
CA LYS A 52 30.18 -7.01 1.70
C LYS A 52 28.68 -7.20 1.81
N GLU A 53 28.01 -6.24 2.45
CA GLU A 53 26.56 -6.22 2.63
C GLU A 53 25.89 -5.69 1.36
N LYS A 54 24.84 -6.37 0.86
CA LYS A 54 24.15 -5.99 -0.39
C LYS A 54 22.79 -5.37 -0.11
N CYS A 55 22.41 -4.37 -0.90
CA CYS A 55 21.08 -3.79 -0.85
C CYS A 55 20.04 -4.74 -1.47
N PRO A 56 18.92 -5.04 -0.79
CA PRO A 56 17.92 -5.99 -1.29
C PRO A 56 17.17 -5.50 -2.54
N GLU A 57 17.06 -4.18 -2.75
CA GLU A 57 16.27 -3.63 -3.86
C GLU A 57 17.08 -3.33 -5.12
N CYS A 58 18.34 -2.86 -4.98
CA CYS A 58 19.17 -2.49 -6.13
C CYS A 58 20.49 -3.28 -6.24
N ASN A 59 20.72 -4.23 -5.34
CA ASN A 59 21.88 -5.13 -5.31
C ASN A 59 23.27 -4.43 -5.18
N ALA A 60 23.30 -3.14 -4.85
CA ALA A 60 24.54 -2.42 -4.58
C ALA A 60 25.26 -2.99 -3.34
N SER A 61 26.59 -3.16 -3.43
CA SER A 61 27.41 -3.79 -2.38
C SER A 61 28.17 -2.75 -1.57
N TYR A 62 28.20 -2.92 -0.24
CA TYR A 62 28.80 -2.00 0.72
C TYR A 62 29.79 -2.69 1.65
N SER A 63 30.86 -1.99 2.01
CA SER A 63 31.89 -2.49 2.93
C SER A 63 31.47 -2.51 4.41
N SER A 64 30.32 -1.91 4.74
CA SER A 64 29.75 -1.91 6.09
C SER A 64 28.24 -1.75 6.07
N VAL A 65 27.58 -2.27 7.12
CA VAL A 65 26.14 -2.11 7.37
C VAL A 65 25.74 -0.62 7.45
N SER A 66 26.62 0.25 7.96
CA SER A 66 26.35 1.70 8.04
C SER A 66 26.21 2.35 6.66
N CYS A 67 27.07 1.98 5.72
CA CYS A 67 26.99 2.45 4.33
C CYS A 67 25.74 1.90 3.63
N LEU A 68 25.39 0.63 3.86
CA LEU A 68 24.17 0.03 3.35
C LEU A 68 22.92 0.76 3.87
N ASN A 69 22.83 0.98 5.18
CA ASN A 69 21.69 1.69 5.79
C ASN A 69 21.55 3.13 5.27
N ARG A 70 22.68 3.82 5.06
CA ARG A 70 22.69 5.16 4.47
C ARG A 70 22.15 5.15 3.05
N HIS A 71 22.58 4.18 2.23
CA HIS A 71 22.06 3.99 0.88
C HIS A 71 20.57 3.66 0.89
N TYR A 72 20.14 2.71 1.72
CA TYR A 72 18.76 2.23 1.77
C TYR A 72 17.80 3.36 2.14
N ARG A 73 18.16 4.21 3.11
CA ARG A 73 17.40 5.41 3.47
C ARG A 73 17.34 6.46 2.37
N ALA A 74 18.42 6.62 1.60
CA ALA A 74 18.51 7.64 0.56
C ALA A 74 17.77 7.27 -0.73
N LYS A 75 17.72 5.97 -1.07
CA LYS A 75 17.18 5.49 -2.36
C LYS A 75 15.83 4.79 -2.24
N HIS A 76 15.54 4.12 -1.13
CA HIS A 76 14.42 3.17 -1.05
C HIS A 76 13.39 3.56 0.02
N LEU A 77 13.82 4.04 1.19
CA LEU A 77 12.89 4.52 2.22
C LEU A 77 12.27 5.88 1.81
N HIS A 78 10.93 5.96 1.74
CA HIS A 78 10.16 7.17 1.43
C HIS A 78 10.39 7.80 0.04
N GLY A 79 10.64 7.01 -1.00
CA GLY A 79 10.83 7.55 -2.36
C GLY A 79 12.01 8.53 -2.48
N GLY A 80 12.99 8.43 -1.57
CA GLY A 80 14.14 9.33 -1.51
C GLY A 80 13.89 10.71 -0.88
N ALA A 81 12.84 10.87 -0.04
CA ALA A 81 12.31 12.18 0.31
C ALA A 81 12.26 12.56 1.81
N ALA A 82 13.20 12.12 2.65
CA ALA A 82 13.54 12.92 3.84
C ALA A 82 14.49 14.06 3.41
N LYS A 83 14.00 14.95 2.55
CA LYS A 83 14.79 16.07 2.04
C LYS A 83 14.61 17.27 2.97
N LEU A 84 15.72 17.83 3.44
CA LEU A 84 15.74 19.15 4.05
C LEU A 84 15.44 20.16 2.92
N ILE A 85 14.30 20.83 3.01
CA ILE A 85 13.87 21.81 2.00
C ILE A 85 14.36 23.19 2.43
N CYS A 86 14.94 23.94 1.50
CA CYS A 86 15.30 25.33 1.75
C CYS A 86 14.05 26.17 2.08
N PRO A 87 14.04 26.91 3.21
CA PRO A 87 12.89 27.69 3.66
C PRO A 87 12.65 28.96 2.84
N PHE A 88 13.64 29.40 2.04
CA PHE A 88 13.50 30.57 1.18
C PHE A 88 12.60 30.22 -0.01
N ASN A 89 11.46 30.93 -0.14
CA ASN A 89 10.37 30.62 -1.07
C ASN A 89 10.79 30.51 -2.54
N GLU A 90 11.84 31.21 -2.92
CA GLU A 90 12.37 31.27 -4.29
C GLU A 90 13.38 30.15 -4.59
N CYS A 91 13.95 29.52 -3.56
CA CYS A 91 14.98 28.51 -3.73
C CYS A 91 14.41 27.09 -3.89
N ARG A 92 13.52 26.67 -2.98
CA ARG A 92 12.86 25.33 -2.93
C ARG A 92 13.79 24.10 -3.15
N LEU A 93 15.11 24.27 -3.08
CA LEU A 93 16.06 23.18 -3.21
C LEU A 93 15.94 22.21 -2.04
N CYS A 94 16.19 20.94 -2.31
CA CYS A 94 15.92 19.84 -1.41
C CYS A 94 17.18 18.98 -1.24
N PHE A 95 17.64 18.79 0.00
CA PHE A 95 18.92 18.16 0.31
C PHE A 95 18.75 16.87 1.12
N THR A 96 19.46 15.82 0.74
CA THR A 96 19.45 14.54 1.47
C THR A 96 20.30 14.58 2.74
N TYR A 97 21.31 15.45 2.80
CA TYR A 97 22.26 15.54 3.91
C TYR A 97 22.27 16.94 4.53
N SER A 98 22.39 17.00 5.86
CA SER A 98 22.48 18.26 6.60
C SER A 98 23.71 19.10 6.23
N GLY A 99 24.83 18.44 5.91
CA GLY A 99 26.06 19.12 5.48
C GLY A 99 25.88 19.90 4.17
N ASP A 100 25.21 19.29 3.19
CA ASP A 100 24.95 19.93 1.89
C ASP A 100 23.90 21.04 2.02
N PHE A 101 22.86 20.82 2.84
CA PHE A 101 21.91 21.86 3.19
C PHE A 101 22.59 23.08 3.83
N GLN A 102 23.49 22.89 4.78
CA GLN A 102 24.22 24.00 5.42
C GLN A 102 25.18 24.70 4.46
N LYS A 103 25.85 23.97 3.55
CA LYS A 103 26.69 24.58 2.51
C LYS A 103 25.85 25.47 1.60
N HIS A 104 24.71 24.97 1.16
CA HIS A 104 23.75 25.73 0.37
C HIS A 104 23.29 27.01 1.08
N LEU A 105 22.89 26.93 2.35
CA LEU A 105 22.48 28.11 3.13
C LEU A 105 23.59 29.16 3.25
N ARG A 106 24.86 28.73 3.34
CA ARG A 106 26.01 29.65 3.37
C ARG A 106 26.28 30.32 2.03
N GLN A 107 26.11 29.60 0.92
CA GLN A 107 26.48 30.05 -0.42
C GLN A 107 25.38 30.87 -1.09
N GLU A 108 24.13 30.43 -1.00
CA GLU A 108 23.00 31.03 -1.73
C GLU A 108 22.20 32.04 -0.90
N HIS A 109 22.36 32.02 0.43
CA HIS A 109 21.56 32.84 1.35
C HIS A 109 22.40 33.61 2.38
N GLU A 110 23.72 33.64 2.23
CA GLU A 110 24.69 34.34 3.11
C GLU A 110 24.49 34.08 4.62
N VAL A 111 23.94 32.92 4.99
CA VAL A 111 23.71 32.56 6.40
C VAL A 111 25.03 32.11 7.02
N SER A 112 25.86 33.07 7.42
CA SER A 112 27.25 32.85 7.83
C SER A 112 27.42 32.25 9.24
N HIS A 113 26.39 32.22 10.09
CA HIS A 113 26.51 31.72 11.47
C HIS A 113 25.29 30.90 11.93
N ILE A 114 25.32 29.58 11.72
CA ILE A 114 24.50 28.63 12.48
C ILE A 114 25.44 27.92 13.45
N GLU A 115 25.57 28.46 14.66
CA GLU A 115 26.32 27.79 15.74
C GLU A 115 25.61 26.50 16.11
N THR A 116 26.07 25.38 15.56
CA THR A 116 25.89 24.08 16.19
C THR A 116 26.94 23.98 17.28
N LYS A 117 26.53 23.92 18.55
CA LYS A 117 27.48 23.57 19.61
C LYS A 117 28.12 22.22 19.24
N ARG A 118 29.44 22.07 19.45
CA ARG A 118 30.16 20.80 19.22
C ARG A 118 29.37 19.68 19.90
N GLY A 119 28.77 18.80 19.10
CA GLY A 119 27.86 17.76 19.60
C GLY A 119 26.57 17.54 18.78
N GLY A 120 26.30 18.33 17.74
CA GLY A 120 25.17 18.06 16.82
C GLY A 120 23.81 18.57 17.32
N GLU A 121 23.77 19.30 18.43
CA GLU A 121 22.58 20.06 18.82
C GLU A 121 22.56 21.44 18.19
N TRP A 122 21.51 21.67 17.39
CA TRP A 122 21.15 22.99 16.88
C TRP A 122 20.88 23.95 18.04
N SER A 123 21.36 25.20 17.94
CA SER A 123 20.98 26.22 18.90
C SER A 123 19.46 26.42 18.89
N GLU A 124 18.86 26.62 20.06
CA GLU A 124 17.44 26.99 20.25
C GLU A 124 17.01 28.14 19.33
N LYS A 125 17.92 29.07 19.06
CA LYS A 125 17.69 30.23 18.19
C LYS A 125 17.56 29.83 16.72
N ALA A 126 18.36 28.88 16.24
CA ALA A 126 18.24 28.33 14.90
C ALA A 126 16.98 27.45 14.75
N LYS A 127 16.62 26.68 15.79
CA LYS A 127 15.36 25.90 15.81
C LYS A 127 14.11 26.79 15.71
N LYS A 128 14.15 27.98 16.32
CA LYS A 128 13.07 28.99 16.23
C LYS A 128 12.96 29.69 14.86
N LEU A 129 14.09 29.91 14.18
CA LEU A 129 14.13 30.56 12.86
C LEU A 129 13.77 29.61 11.72
N TYR A 130 14.09 28.32 11.86
CA TYR A 130 13.82 27.29 10.87
C TYR A 130 12.79 26.31 11.41
N GLY A 131 11.51 26.70 11.35
CA GLY A 131 10.40 25.83 11.77
C GLY A 131 10.49 24.47 11.08
N LEU A 132 10.42 23.39 11.86
CA LEU A 132 10.37 22.05 11.31
C LEU A 132 9.00 21.89 10.66
N VAL A 133 8.95 21.80 9.33
CA VAL A 133 7.71 21.54 8.60
C VAL A 133 7.55 20.04 8.44
N CYS A 134 6.45 19.48 8.94
CA CYS A 134 6.12 18.10 8.64
C CYS A 134 5.81 17.97 7.15
N PRO A 135 6.53 17.13 6.39
CA PRO A 135 6.28 16.98 4.95
C PRO A 135 4.88 16.41 4.66
N THR A 136 4.28 15.70 5.62
CA THR A 136 2.98 15.06 5.48
C THR A 136 1.81 16.01 5.74
N CYS A 137 1.86 16.78 6.85
CA CYS A 137 0.74 17.63 7.27
C CYS A 137 0.99 19.14 7.11
N LYS A 138 2.19 19.53 6.66
CA LYS A 138 2.68 20.93 6.58
C LYS A 138 2.66 21.71 7.89
N GLY A 139 2.41 21.07 9.04
CA GLY A 139 2.49 21.70 10.35
C GLY A 139 3.91 22.20 10.64
N GLN A 140 4.03 23.43 11.13
CA GLN A 140 5.29 24.04 11.58
C GLN A 140 5.47 23.82 13.09
N TYR A 141 6.61 23.28 13.48
CA TYR A 141 6.95 23.02 14.88
C TYR A 141 8.14 23.87 15.31
N ARG A 142 8.07 24.43 16.52
CA ARG A 142 9.12 25.29 17.09
C ARG A 142 10.35 24.50 17.57
N ASP A 143 10.19 23.20 17.83
CA ASP A 143 11.27 22.36 18.37
C ASP A 143 11.16 20.89 17.92
N VAL A 144 12.31 20.20 17.99
CA VAL A 144 12.46 18.79 17.55
C VAL A 144 11.66 17.83 18.41
N ALA A 145 11.47 18.10 19.71
CA ALA A 145 10.72 17.21 20.59
C ALA A 145 9.22 17.25 20.25
N SER A 146 8.69 18.42 19.92
CA SER A 146 7.33 18.60 19.40
C SER A 146 7.17 17.94 18.03
N PHE A 147 8.16 18.04 17.15
CA PHE A 147 8.18 17.34 15.86
C PHE A 147 8.27 15.82 15.99
N GLN A 148 9.06 15.30 16.93
CA GLN A 148 9.18 13.85 17.18
C GLN A 148 7.97 13.28 17.93
N LYS A 149 7.35 14.07 18.83
CA LYS A 149 6.07 13.73 19.48
C LYS A 149 4.89 13.85 18.53
N HIS A 150 5.03 14.65 17.47
CA HIS A 150 4.14 14.62 16.33
C HIS A 150 4.30 13.29 15.59
N ARG A 151 3.69 12.25 16.17
CA ARG A 151 3.29 11.08 15.43
C ARG A 151 2.23 11.58 14.47
N CYS A 152 2.59 11.70 13.19
CA CYS A 152 1.60 11.61 12.13
C CYS A 152 0.84 10.31 12.40
N ALA A 153 -0.30 10.40 13.08
CA ALA A 153 -1.27 9.33 13.02
C ALA A 153 -1.49 9.03 11.54
N PRO A 154 -1.59 7.76 11.13
CA PRO A 154 -1.95 7.46 9.77
C PRO A 154 -3.28 8.17 9.50
N PHE A 155 -3.26 9.14 8.59
CA PHE A 155 -4.44 9.79 8.02
C PHE A 155 -5.36 10.50 9.04
N VAL A 156 -5.05 11.75 9.39
CA VAL A 156 -6.11 12.77 9.43
C VAL A 156 -5.95 13.55 8.14
N VAL A 157 -6.69 13.15 7.11
CA VAL A 157 -6.80 13.90 5.86
C VAL A 157 -7.53 15.19 6.22
N PRO A 158 -6.93 16.39 6.06
CA PRO A 158 -7.76 17.57 5.91
C PRO A 158 -8.56 17.34 4.63
N PHE A 159 -9.85 17.00 4.77
CA PHE A 159 -10.79 16.97 3.66
C PHE A 159 -10.94 18.41 3.14
N PHE A 160 -10.05 18.82 2.26
CA PHE A 160 -10.27 19.97 1.40
C PHE A 160 -11.26 19.53 0.33
N CYS A 161 -12.55 19.75 0.57
CA CYS A 161 -13.51 19.89 -0.52
C CYS A 161 -13.10 21.13 -1.30
N ALA A 162 -12.72 20.96 -2.56
CA ALA A 162 -12.23 22.03 -3.41
C ALA A 162 -13.28 23.13 -3.70
N ASP A 163 -14.56 22.91 -3.37
CA ASP A 163 -15.65 23.77 -3.83
C ASP A 163 -16.60 24.27 -2.73
N SER A 164 -16.25 24.17 -1.44
CA SER A 164 -17.11 24.77 -0.40
C SER A 164 -16.31 25.28 0.79
N ASP A 165 -16.31 26.60 0.99
CA ASP A 165 -15.76 27.30 2.16
C ASP A 165 -16.48 26.97 3.50
N ALA A 166 -17.38 25.99 3.49
CA ALA A 166 -18.07 25.52 4.68
C ALA A 166 -17.21 24.50 5.44
N THR A 167 -16.55 24.97 6.51
CA THR A 167 -15.92 24.08 7.48
C THR A 167 -17.00 23.35 8.27
N GLN A 168 -17.38 22.15 7.82
CA GLN A 168 -18.30 21.31 8.57
C GLN A 168 -17.58 20.73 9.80
N GLN A 169 -18.06 21.04 11.01
CA GLN A 169 -17.53 20.42 12.23
C GLN A 169 -17.83 18.90 12.22
N VAL A 170 -16.76 18.11 12.17
CA VAL A 170 -16.82 16.65 12.28
C VAL A 170 -16.74 16.28 13.76
N SER A 171 -17.82 15.73 14.31
CA SER A 171 -17.88 15.10 15.63
C SER A 171 -17.76 13.58 15.49
N GLU A 172 -17.44 12.87 16.57
CA GLU A 172 -17.38 11.40 16.55
C GLU A 172 -18.71 10.77 16.11
N ALA A 173 -19.84 11.42 16.41
CA ALA A 173 -21.17 10.95 16.05
C ALA A 173 -21.46 11.06 14.54
N ASN A 174 -20.88 12.04 13.84
CA ASN A 174 -21.11 12.28 12.42
C ASN A 174 -19.94 11.83 11.51
N PHE A 175 -18.77 11.52 12.09
CA PHE A 175 -17.54 11.13 11.38
C PHE A 175 -17.80 10.07 10.33
N TRP A 176 -18.43 8.95 10.71
CA TRP A 176 -18.69 7.85 9.79
C TRP A 176 -19.62 8.26 8.65
N SER A 177 -20.65 9.08 8.92
CA SER A 177 -21.57 9.54 7.88
C SER A 177 -20.87 10.41 6.85
N VAL A 178 -20.04 11.36 7.31
CA VAL A 178 -19.29 12.27 6.45
C VAL A 178 -18.24 11.48 5.65
N TYR A 179 -17.47 10.62 6.33
CA TYR A 179 -16.47 9.76 5.70
C TYR A 179 -17.08 8.88 4.60
N PHE A 180 -18.19 8.19 4.88
CA PHE A 180 -18.84 7.33 3.88
C PHE A 180 -19.46 8.11 2.73
N THR A 181 -19.99 9.31 2.99
CA THR A 181 -20.54 10.15 1.92
C THR A 181 -19.45 10.52 0.92
N HIS A 182 -18.28 10.96 1.41
CA HIS A 182 -17.15 11.30 0.53
C HIS A 182 -16.54 10.07 -0.13
N LEU A 183 -16.39 8.96 0.59
CA LEU A 183 -15.91 7.71 0.01
C LEU A 183 -16.84 7.24 -1.11
N TRP A 184 -18.15 7.30 -0.90
CA TRP A 184 -19.15 6.92 -1.90
C TRP A 184 -19.13 7.85 -3.11
N GLN A 185 -18.97 9.16 -2.91
CA GLN A 185 -18.80 10.12 -3.99
C GLN A 185 -17.53 9.84 -4.81
N ALA A 186 -16.41 9.55 -4.16
CA ALA A 186 -15.16 9.19 -4.84
C ALA A 186 -15.32 7.88 -5.65
N ILE A 187 -15.97 6.87 -5.08
CA ILE A 187 -16.29 5.61 -5.77
C ILE A 187 -17.19 5.89 -6.97
N ARG A 188 -18.28 6.66 -6.82
CA ARG A 188 -19.17 7.03 -7.92
C ARG A 188 -18.42 7.73 -9.05
N HIS A 189 -17.54 8.68 -8.73
CA HIS A 189 -16.73 9.36 -9.72
C HIS A 189 -15.84 8.38 -10.51
N LYS A 190 -15.19 7.43 -9.81
CA LYS A 190 -14.40 6.38 -10.46
C LYS A 190 -15.23 5.44 -11.31
N PHE A 191 -16.46 5.10 -10.88
CA PHE A 191 -17.38 4.33 -11.70
C PHE A 191 -17.79 5.06 -12.98
N VAL A 192 -17.98 6.38 -12.94
CA VAL A 192 -18.27 7.18 -14.13
C VAL A 192 -17.06 7.20 -15.09
N GLU A 193 -15.84 7.37 -14.57
CA GLU A 193 -14.62 7.26 -15.39
C GLU A 193 -14.50 5.89 -16.07
N VAL A 194 -14.73 4.80 -15.32
CA VAL A 194 -14.70 3.42 -15.83
C VAL A 194 -15.79 3.20 -16.87
N LYS A 195 -17.02 3.68 -16.61
CA LYS A 195 -18.12 3.60 -17.58
C LYS A 195 -17.75 4.28 -18.90
N HIS A 196 -17.22 5.51 -18.84
CA HIS A 196 -16.79 6.23 -20.04
C HIS A 196 -15.62 5.57 -20.76
N PHE A 197 -14.71 4.93 -20.02
CA PHE A 197 -13.66 4.11 -20.60
C PHE A 197 -14.25 2.94 -21.40
N PHE A 198 -15.21 2.19 -20.83
CA PHE A 198 -15.89 1.10 -21.53
C PHE A 198 -16.70 1.58 -22.74
N GLU A 199 -17.45 2.67 -22.60
CA GLU A 199 -18.20 3.28 -23.71
C GLU A 199 -17.29 3.71 -24.87
N ARG A 200 -16.02 4.06 -24.57
CA ARG A 200 -15.03 4.45 -25.58
C ARG A 200 -14.31 3.25 -26.20
N GLU A 201 -13.85 2.31 -25.39
CA GLU A 201 -12.96 1.23 -25.83
C GLU A 201 -13.71 0.01 -26.36
N ILE A 202 -14.91 -0.33 -25.82
CA ILE A 202 -15.69 -1.46 -26.34
C ILE A 202 -16.03 -1.27 -27.83
N PRO A 203 -16.58 -0.12 -28.29
CA PRO A 203 -16.91 0.05 -29.70
C PRO A 203 -15.67 0.06 -30.61
N ARG A 204 -14.50 0.44 -30.09
CA ARG A 204 -13.22 0.38 -30.82
C ARG A 204 -12.78 -1.06 -31.03
N LEU A 205 -12.85 -1.88 -29.99
CA LEU A 205 -12.53 -3.30 -30.06
C LEU A 205 -13.51 -4.04 -30.97
N VAL A 206 -14.81 -3.79 -30.83
CA VAL A 206 -15.84 -4.39 -31.69
C VAL A 206 -15.59 -4.04 -33.15
N ARG A 207 -15.27 -2.77 -33.48
CA ARG A 207 -14.92 -2.39 -34.85
C ARG A 207 -13.68 -3.10 -35.38
N LYS A 208 -12.61 -3.17 -34.60
CA LYS A 208 -11.39 -3.89 -35.01
C LYS A 208 -11.69 -5.35 -35.32
N VAL A 209 -12.44 -6.02 -34.46
CA VAL A 209 -12.87 -7.41 -34.69
C VAL A 209 -13.73 -7.51 -35.95
N GLN A 210 -14.69 -6.61 -36.12
CA GLN A 210 -15.59 -6.60 -37.28
C GLN A 210 -14.86 -6.29 -38.60
N GLU A 211 -13.73 -5.58 -38.58
CA GLU A 211 -12.89 -5.29 -39.74
C GLU A 211 -11.87 -6.39 -40.03
N GLU A 212 -11.31 -7.03 -39.01
CA GLU A 212 -10.26 -8.05 -39.17
C GLU A 212 -10.83 -9.44 -39.47
N VAL A 213 -11.98 -9.79 -38.89
CA VAL A 213 -12.59 -11.11 -39.10
C VAL A 213 -12.93 -11.36 -40.58
N PRO A 214 -13.57 -10.43 -41.33
CA PRO A 214 -13.85 -10.66 -42.75
C PRO A 214 -12.59 -10.74 -43.60
N LYS A 215 -11.54 -9.96 -43.27
CA LYS A 215 -10.24 -10.07 -43.97
C LYS A 215 -9.63 -11.45 -43.78
N PHE A 216 -9.70 -11.96 -42.56
CA PHE A 216 -9.23 -13.31 -42.25
C PHE A 216 -10.03 -14.38 -42.98
N VAL A 217 -11.36 -14.27 -42.98
CA VAL A 217 -12.26 -15.19 -43.73
C VAL A 217 -11.93 -15.14 -45.22
N ALA A 218 -11.79 -13.95 -45.81
CA ALA A 218 -11.44 -13.81 -47.23
C ALA A 218 -10.04 -14.38 -47.56
N THR A 219 -9.06 -14.23 -46.67
CA THR A 219 -7.74 -14.88 -46.84
C THR A 219 -7.87 -16.40 -46.84
N ILE A 220 -8.65 -16.97 -45.90
CA ILE A 220 -8.90 -18.40 -45.85
C ILE A 220 -9.62 -18.86 -47.12
N GLU A 221 -10.69 -18.18 -47.53
CA GLU A 221 -11.45 -18.52 -48.74
C GLU A 221 -10.60 -18.42 -50.02
N ALA A 222 -9.58 -17.57 -50.05
CA ALA A 222 -8.67 -17.43 -51.19
C ALA A 222 -7.52 -18.44 -51.19
N GLU A 223 -7.04 -18.87 -50.02
CA GLU A 223 -5.92 -19.81 -49.89
C GLU A 223 -6.36 -21.27 -49.88
N VAL A 224 -7.52 -21.58 -49.30
CA VAL A 224 -8.04 -22.96 -49.24
C VAL A 224 -8.19 -23.60 -50.63
N PRO A 225 -8.77 -22.94 -51.65
CA PRO A 225 -8.89 -23.54 -52.98
C PRO A 225 -7.53 -23.80 -53.63
N LYS A 226 -6.54 -22.94 -53.41
CA LYS A 226 -5.17 -23.14 -53.94
C LYS A 226 -4.54 -24.37 -53.32
N ILE A 227 -4.70 -24.55 -52.01
CA ILE A 227 -4.22 -25.74 -51.31
C ILE A 227 -4.93 -26.99 -51.84
N VAL A 228 -6.25 -26.93 -52.03
CA VAL A 228 -7.04 -28.03 -52.59
C VAL A 228 -6.58 -28.37 -54.02
N GLU A 229 -6.36 -27.38 -54.88
CA GLU A 229 -5.90 -27.58 -56.25
C GLU A 229 -4.47 -28.15 -56.31
N THR A 230 -3.55 -27.66 -55.45
CA THR A 230 -2.22 -28.25 -55.32
C THR A 230 -2.30 -29.71 -54.89
N ILE A 231 -3.16 -30.04 -53.92
CA ILE A 231 -3.38 -31.43 -53.49
C ILE A 231 -3.97 -32.26 -54.64
N GLU A 232 -4.99 -31.77 -55.34
CA GLU A 232 -5.64 -32.49 -56.44
C GLU A 232 -4.74 -32.71 -57.66
N THR A 233 -3.77 -31.82 -57.91
CA THR A 233 -2.85 -31.95 -59.05
C THR A 233 -1.60 -32.75 -58.74
N GLU A 234 -1.07 -32.65 -57.51
CA GLU A 234 0.15 -33.35 -57.11
C GLU A 234 -0.12 -34.77 -56.59
N VAL A 235 -1.25 -35.00 -55.91
CA VAL A 235 -1.58 -36.33 -55.36
C VAL A 235 -1.70 -37.39 -56.45
N PRO A 236 -2.41 -37.19 -57.58
CA PRO A 236 -2.50 -38.20 -58.63
C PRO A 236 -1.14 -38.55 -59.25
N ARG A 237 -0.27 -37.56 -59.48
CA ARG A 237 1.09 -37.77 -60.01
C ARG A 237 1.96 -38.57 -59.05
N PHE A 238 1.81 -38.32 -57.74
CA PHE A 238 2.46 -39.13 -56.71
C PHE A 238 1.86 -40.54 -56.64
N VAL A 239 0.54 -40.65 -56.77
CA VAL A 239 -0.19 -41.93 -56.68
C VAL A 239 0.12 -42.85 -57.87
N GLU A 240 0.44 -42.33 -59.05
CA GLU A 240 0.85 -43.15 -60.19
C GLU A 240 2.29 -43.66 -60.12
N SER A 241 3.17 -42.98 -59.36
CA SER A 241 4.60 -43.31 -59.28
C SER A 241 5.00 -44.21 -58.10
N LEU A 242 4.09 -44.47 -57.14
CA LEU A 242 4.41 -45.17 -55.89
C LEU A 242 3.70 -46.52 -55.72
N HIS A 243 4.47 -47.53 -55.30
CA HIS A 243 3.95 -48.81 -54.79
C HIS A 243 3.07 -48.57 -53.54
N LEU A 244 2.04 -49.41 -53.35
CA LEU A 244 0.94 -49.21 -52.37
C LEU A 244 1.39 -48.89 -50.93
N ASP A 245 2.50 -49.47 -50.47
CA ASP A 245 3.00 -49.24 -49.09
C ASP A 245 3.68 -47.87 -48.90
N GLN A 246 4.16 -47.25 -49.98
CA GLN A 246 4.84 -45.96 -49.96
C GLN A 246 3.86 -44.79 -50.15
N LYS A 247 2.64 -45.08 -50.65
CA LYS A 247 1.52 -44.12 -50.78
C LYS A 247 1.03 -43.60 -49.44
N THR A 248 0.91 -44.46 -48.44
CA THR A 248 0.36 -44.10 -47.13
C THR A 248 1.26 -43.13 -46.38
N GLU A 249 2.58 -43.29 -46.52
CA GLU A 249 3.57 -42.44 -45.85
C GLU A 249 3.64 -41.04 -46.47
N ALA A 250 3.62 -40.94 -47.81
CA ALA A 250 3.61 -39.65 -48.51
C ALA A 250 2.32 -38.84 -48.23
N LEU A 251 1.16 -39.51 -48.22
CA LEU A 251 -0.13 -38.88 -47.91
C LEU A 251 -0.20 -38.42 -46.45
N ALA A 252 0.36 -39.21 -45.53
CA ALA A 252 0.49 -38.82 -44.12
C ALA A 252 1.40 -37.61 -43.93
N ASN A 253 2.48 -37.49 -44.71
CA ASN A 253 3.40 -36.36 -44.60
C ASN A 253 2.78 -35.07 -45.17
N ALA A 254 2.11 -35.14 -46.32
CA ALA A 254 1.40 -34.00 -46.93
C ALA A 254 0.24 -33.51 -46.06
N THR A 255 -0.57 -34.42 -45.49
CA THR A 255 -1.60 -34.03 -44.50
C THR A 255 -0.98 -33.47 -43.22
N GLY A 256 0.20 -33.94 -42.82
CA GLY A 256 0.96 -33.37 -41.72
C GLY A 256 1.42 -31.93 -41.99
N GLU A 257 1.81 -31.61 -43.21
CA GLU A 257 2.27 -30.27 -43.60
C GLU A 257 1.12 -29.27 -43.66
N VAL A 258 -0.03 -29.65 -44.23
CA VAL A 258 -1.27 -28.84 -44.18
C VAL A 258 -1.70 -28.62 -42.73
N LYS A 259 -1.65 -29.66 -41.89
CA LYS A 259 -1.99 -29.55 -40.47
C LYS A 259 -1.03 -28.63 -39.71
N ARG A 260 0.27 -28.62 -40.04
CA ARG A 260 1.24 -27.66 -39.47
C ARG A 260 0.96 -26.25 -39.94
N PHE A 261 0.65 -26.05 -41.22
CA PHE A 261 0.34 -24.71 -41.76
C PHE A 261 -0.91 -24.11 -41.10
N PHE A 262 -1.99 -24.90 -40.99
CA PHE A 262 -3.18 -24.47 -40.24
C PHE A 262 -2.90 -24.31 -38.75
N GLY A 263 -2.04 -25.16 -38.17
CA GLY A 263 -1.58 -25.04 -36.79
C GLY A 263 -0.88 -23.71 -36.53
N ASP A 264 0.07 -23.33 -37.37
CA ASP A 264 0.85 -22.09 -37.24
C ASP A 264 -0.02 -20.85 -37.48
N LEU A 265 -0.93 -20.90 -38.46
CA LEU A 265 -1.85 -19.82 -38.76
C LEU A 265 -2.88 -19.62 -37.63
N TRP A 266 -3.38 -20.73 -37.08
CA TRP A 266 -4.32 -20.74 -35.96
C TRP A 266 -3.62 -20.27 -34.69
N ASP A 267 -2.46 -20.83 -34.35
CA ASP A 267 -1.71 -20.44 -33.17
C ASP A 267 -1.36 -18.96 -33.23
N PHE A 268 -0.77 -18.44 -34.30
CA PHE A 268 -0.35 -17.03 -34.29
C PHE A 268 -1.50 -16.03 -34.21
N LYS A 269 -2.59 -16.21 -34.96
CA LYS A 269 -3.70 -15.23 -34.98
C LYS A 269 -4.71 -15.45 -33.87
N VAL A 270 -5.04 -16.69 -33.54
CA VAL A 270 -6.04 -16.99 -32.50
C VAL A 270 -5.44 -16.78 -31.11
N THR A 271 -4.19 -17.14 -30.85
CA THR A 271 -3.59 -16.84 -29.53
C THR A 271 -3.54 -15.35 -29.27
N ASN A 272 -3.18 -14.52 -30.25
CA ASN A 272 -3.12 -13.07 -30.08
C ASN A 272 -4.51 -12.46 -29.81
N ALA A 273 -5.56 -12.97 -30.48
CA ALA A 273 -6.94 -12.57 -30.23
C ALA A 273 -7.45 -13.04 -28.85
N VAL A 274 -7.12 -14.28 -28.46
CA VAL A 274 -7.48 -14.84 -27.15
C VAL A 274 -6.76 -14.12 -26.02
N GLU A 275 -5.51 -13.72 -26.22
CA GLU A 275 -4.72 -12.97 -25.25
C GLU A 275 -5.29 -11.56 -25.05
N SER A 276 -5.71 -10.91 -26.14
CA SER A 276 -6.47 -9.64 -26.08
C SER A 276 -7.81 -9.80 -25.34
N LEU A 277 -8.54 -10.89 -25.57
CA LEU A 277 -9.79 -11.17 -24.85
C LEU A 277 -9.57 -11.48 -23.37
N LYS A 278 -8.47 -12.15 -23.03
CA LYS A 278 -8.09 -12.47 -21.65
C LYS A 278 -7.85 -11.19 -20.85
N GLU A 279 -7.19 -10.19 -21.42
CA GLU A 279 -7.02 -8.87 -20.77
C GLU A 279 -8.37 -8.22 -20.49
N VAL A 280 -9.28 -8.21 -21.46
CA VAL A 280 -10.65 -7.67 -21.28
C VAL A 280 -11.41 -8.44 -20.19
N PHE A 281 -11.31 -9.76 -20.16
CA PHE A 281 -11.98 -10.59 -19.17
C PHE A 281 -11.45 -10.35 -17.76
N ILE A 282 -10.13 -10.16 -17.61
CA ILE A 282 -9.51 -9.78 -16.33
C ILE A 282 -10.06 -8.43 -15.85
N VAL A 283 -10.15 -7.44 -16.72
CA VAL A 283 -10.72 -6.12 -16.36
C VAL A 283 -12.18 -6.27 -15.91
N ILE A 284 -12.99 -7.04 -16.63
CA ILE A 284 -14.39 -7.30 -16.25
C ILE A 284 -14.46 -8.00 -14.87
N LEU A 285 -13.63 -9.02 -14.64
CA LEU A 285 -13.58 -9.72 -13.35
C LEU A 285 -13.18 -8.80 -12.19
N VAL A 286 -12.20 -7.91 -12.39
CA VAL A 286 -11.77 -6.94 -11.38
C VAL A 286 -12.91 -5.97 -11.06
N VAL A 287 -13.59 -5.44 -12.08
CA VAL A 287 -14.72 -4.53 -11.90
C VAL A 287 -15.89 -5.22 -11.19
N ALA A 288 -16.23 -6.44 -11.60
CA ALA A 288 -17.26 -7.24 -10.95
C ALA A 288 -16.92 -7.54 -9.48
N SER A 289 -15.67 -7.88 -9.18
CA SER A 289 -15.21 -8.13 -7.82
C SER A 289 -15.31 -6.87 -6.96
N LEU A 290 -14.90 -5.71 -7.47
CA LEU A 290 -15.03 -4.43 -6.76
C LEU A 290 -16.49 -4.05 -6.51
N ALA A 291 -17.37 -4.30 -7.49
CA ALA A 291 -18.80 -4.08 -7.33
C ALA A 291 -19.40 -5.00 -6.25
N LEU A 292 -19.03 -6.28 -6.24
CA LEU A 292 -19.48 -7.25 -5.24
C LEU A 292 -19.01 -6.88 -3.83
N VAL A 293 -17.73 -6.50 -3.68
CA VAL A 293 -17.19 -6.05 -2.38
C VAL A 293 -17.92 -4.79 -1.90
N SER A 294 -18.20 -3.85 -2.81
CA SER A 294 -18.95 -2.64 -2.49
C SER A 294 -20.39 -2.95 -2.07
N TYR A 295 -21.04 -3.91 -2.73
CA TYR A 295 -22.39 -4.37 -2.41
C TYR A 295 -22.45 -5.03 -1.02
N LEU A 296 -21.57 -6.00 -0.75
CA LEU A 296 -21.48 -6.67 0.54
C LEU A 296 -21.16 -5.68 1.68
N TYR A 297 -20.34 -4.67 1.39
CA TYR A 297 -20.06 -3.61 2.34
C TYR A 297 -21.31 -2.79 2.68
N LEU A 298 -22.12 -2.47 1.67
CA LEU A 298 -23.37 -1.73 1.83
C LEU A 298 -24.39 -2.53 2.66
N GLU A 299 -24.52 -3.83 2.39
CA GLU A 299 -25.38 -4.71 3.18
C GLU A 299 -24.91 -4.79 4.65
N CYS A 300 -23.61 -4.98 4.89
CA CYS A 300 -23.05 -4.95 6.24
C CYS A 300 -23.28 -3.62 6.96
N PHE A 301 -23.18 -2.50 6.24
CA PHE A 301 -23.45 -1.17 6.79
C PHE A 301 -24.93 -0.99 7.16
N LEU A 302 -25.83 -1.38 6.26
CA LEU A 302 -27.28 -1.37 6.50
C LEU A 302 -27.63 -2.28 7.68
N PHE A 303 -27.05 -3.47 7.76
CA PHE A 303 -27.25 -4.41 8.85
C PHE A 303 -26.80 -3.81 10.19
N ARG A 304 -25.64 -3.14 10.23
CA ARG A 304 -25.16 -2.46 11.43
C ARG A 304 -26.10 -1.33 11.88
N LYS A 305 -26.65 -0.56 10.94
CA LYS A 305 -27.64 0.49 11.25
C LYS A 305 -28.96 -0.09 11.74
N LEU A 306 -29.41 -1.18 11.13
CA LEU A 306 -30.64 -1.88 11.52
C LEU A 306 -30.48 -2.51 12.91
N LEU A 307 -29.30 -3.07 13.22
CA LEU A 307 -28.96 -3.58 14.55
C LEU A 307 -28.92 -2.45 15.59
N GLN A 308 -28.32 -1.30 15.26
CA GLN A 308 -28.35 -0.11 16.13
C GLN A 308 -29.79 0.36 16.40
N LEU A 309 -30.65 0.36 15.38
CA LEU A 309 -32.06 0.70 15.52
C LEU A 309 -32.79 -0.32 16.42
N LEU A 310 -32.56 -1.61 16.22
CA LEU A 310 -33.12 -2.70 17.04
C LEU A 310 -32.68 -2.61 18.50
N ILE A 311 -31.49 -2.11 18.81
CA ILE A 311 -31.04 -1.87 20.18
C ILE A 311 -31.63 -0.57 20.76
N ALA A 312 -31.84 0.46 19.93
CA ALA A 312 -32.39 1.75 20.34
C ALA A 312 -33.90 1.69 20.66
N ILE A 313 -34.68 0.92 19.89
CA ILE A 313 -36.13 0.82 20.05
C ILE A 313 -36.54 0.33 21.45
N PRO A 314 -35.98 -0.75 22.03
CA PRO A 314 -36.30 -1.20 23.39
C PRO A 314 -35.98 -0.16 24.46
N ARG A 315 -34.90 0.60 24.29
CA ARG A 315 -34.53 1.68 25.23
C ARG A 315 -35.54 2.82 25.20
N LEU A 316 -35.96 3.23 24.00
CA LEU A 316 -37.02 4.23 23.82
C LEU A 316 -38.35 3.75 24.41
N LEU A 317 -38.74 2.51 24.14
CA LEU A 317 -39.95 1.90 24.71
C LEU A 317 -39.87 1.85 26.24
N TYR A 318 -38.72 1.48 26.80
CA TYR A 318 -38.51 1.47 28.25
C TYR A 318 -38.66 2.86 28.88
N GLU A 319 -38.08 3.90 28.28
CA GLU A 319 -38.20 5.27 28.78
C GLU A 319 -39.65 5.79 28.68
N ILE A 320 -40.37 5.49 27.60
CA ILE A 320 -41.80 5.83 27.45
C ILE A 320 -42.63 5.10 28.53
N LEU A 321 -42.42 3.80 28.71
CA LEU A 321 -43.09 3.00 29.76
C LEU A 321 -42.79 3.55 31.15
N ARG A 322 -41.53 3.84 31.44
CA ARG A 322 -41.07 4.40 32.71
C ARG A 322 -41.70 5.76 32.99
N ALA A 323 -41.77 6.64 31.99
CA ALA A 323 -42.43 7.95 32.11
C ALA A 323 -43.94 7.81 32.35
N GLY A 324 -44.60 6.89 31.65
CA GLY A 324 -46.02 6.56 31.84
C GLY A 324 -46.30 6.04 33.26
N LEU A 325 -45.52 5.07 33.73
CA LEU A 325 -45.63 4.51 35.08
C LEU A 325 -45.39 5.57 36.16
N LYS A 326 -44.41 6.45 35.97
CA LYS A 326 -44.15 7.56 36.91
C LYS A 326 -45.35 8.51 37.00
N LYS A 327 -46.01 8.82 35.87
CA LYS A 327 -47.21 9.67 35.83
C LYS A 327 -48.40 9.01 36.52
N VAL A 328 -48.64 7.72 36.27
CA VAL A 328 -49.69 6.93 36.95
C VAL A 328 -49.43 6.86 38.45
N TRP A 329 -48.18 6.64 38.87
CA TRP A 329 -47.83 6.60 40.28
C TRP A 329 -48.02 7.96 40.98
N GLN A 330 -47.73 9.08 40.29
CA GLN A 330 -48.04 10.41 40.80
C GLN A 330 -49.55 10.65 40.95
N LEU A 331 -50.37 10.18 40.01
CA LEU A 331 -51.82 10.24 40.13
C LEU A 331 -52.32 9.42 41.32
N ARG A 332 -51.76 8.24 41.57
CA ARG A 332 -52.12 7.39 42.72
C ARG A 332 -51.67 7.98 44.07
N LYS A 333 -50.59 8.78 44.07
CA LYS A 333 -50.08 9.47 45.27
C LYS A 333 -50.84 10.73 45.65
N LYS A 334 -51.63 11.30 44.75
CA LYS A 334 -52.63 12.30 45.15
C LYS A 334 -53.65 11.57 46.03
N LYS A 335 -53.38 11.55 47.34
CA LYS A 335 -54.38 11.18 48.35
C LYS A 335 -55.60 12.06 48.05
N PRO A 336 -56.82 11.51 48.01
CA PRO A 336 -58.00 12.35 47.94
C PRO A 336 -57.92 13.35 49.09
N ASN A 337 -58.11 14.63 48.77
CA ASN A 337 -58.15 15.68 49.78
C ASN A 337 -59.42 15.44 50.60
N TYR A 338 -59.29 14.71 51.70
CA TYR A 338 -60.35 14.60 52.68
C TYR A 338 -60.52 15.98 53.33
N VAL A 339 -61.58 16.68 52.96
CA VAL A 339 -61.97 17.92 53.64
C VAL A 339 -62.79 17.49 54.86
N HIS A 340 -62.20 17.63 56.06
CA HIS A 340 -62.94 17.45 57.30
C HIS A 340 -63.83 18.67 57.52
N VAL A 341 -65.14 18.51 57.34
CA VAL A 341 -66.13 19.53 57.69
C VAL A 341 -66.72 19.16 59.05
N TYR A 342 -66.45 19.97 60.07
CA TYR A 342 -67.06 19.82 61.38
C TYR A 342 -68.37 20.61 61.41
N LYS A 343 -69.49 19.90 61.55
CA LYS A 343 -70.78 20.50 61.82
C LYS A 343 -71.37 19.77 63.04
N ASP A 344 -71.69 20.53 64.07
CA ASP A 344 -72.41 20.06 65.28
C ASP A 344 -71.70 18.96 66.08
N GLY A 345 -70.37 19.03 66.21
CA GLY A 345 -69.60 18.10 67.05
C GLY A 345 -69.50 16.66 66.53
N LYS A 346 -69.97 16.39 65.30
CA LYS A 346 -69.83 15.10 64.62
C LYS A 346 -68.92 15.24 63.41
N VAL A 347 -67.97 14.30 63.28
CA VAL A 347 -66.98 14.29 62.19
C VAL A 347 -67.58 13.56 60.99
N TYR A 348 -67.84 14.29 59.90
CA TYR A 348 -68.26 13.69 58.63
C TYR A 348 -67.05 13.68 57.69
N VAL A 349 -66.58 12.50 57.32
CA VAL A 349 -65.55 12.33 56.28
C VAL A 349 -66.27 12.30 54.95
N ASN A 350 -66.28 13.43 54.23
CA ASN A 350 -66.82 13.46 52.87
C ASN A 350 -65.71 13.02 51.90
N ILE A 351 -65.88 11.85 51.29
CA ILE A 351 -65.01 11.37 50.22
C ILE A 351 -65.53 12.00 48.93
N VAL A 352 -64.88 13.08 48.47
CA VAL A 352 -65.16 13.68 47.16
C VAL A 352 -64.32 12.99 46.09
#